data_AF-A0A8C0ZRF2-F1
#
_entry.id   AF-A0A8C0ZRF2-F1
#
_cell.length_a   1.000
_cell.length_b   1.000
_cell.length_c   1.000
_cell.angle_alpha   90.00
_cell.angle_beta   90.00
_cell.angle_gamma   90.00
#
_symmetry.space_group_name_H-M   'P 1'
#
loop_
_entity.id
_entity.type
_entity.pdbx_description
1 polymer ?
#
loop_
_entity_poly.entity_id
_entity_poly.type
_entity_poly.pdbx_seq_one_letter_code
_entity_poly.pdbx_strand_id
1 'polypeptide(L)'
;MKRKQNIYSMQSLLLVFLVWDPARLVLANIQEDEAKNNITIFTRILDRLLDGYDNRLRPGLGDSITEVFTNIYVTSFGPVSDTDMVSFSY
;
A
#
# COMPACT_ATOMS: atom_id res chain seq x y z
N MET A 1 8.53 -55.73 -21.41
CA MET A 1 8.62 -54.33 -21.86
C MET A 1 8.09 -53.28 -20.85
N LYS A 2 7.04 -53.57 -20.06
CA LYS A 2 6.40 -52.60 -19.14
C LYS A 2 7.28 -52.00 -18.02
N ARG A 3 8.26 -52.75 -17.49
CA ARG A 3 9.07 -52.31 -16.32
C ARG A 3 10.04 -51.16 -16.64
N LYS A 4 10.63 -51.14 -17.85
CA LYS A 4 11.52 -50.04 -18.29
C LYS A 4 10.75 -48.74 -18.53
N GLN A 5 9.54 -48.81 -19.09
CA GLN A 5 8.69 -47.64 -19.33
C GLN A 5 8.29 -46.93 -18.02
N ASN A 6 7.96 -47.69 -16.96
CA ASN A 6 7.67 -47.10 -15.65
C ASN A 6 8.89 -46.42 -15.03
N ILE A 7 10.10 -46.94 -15.26
CA ILE A 7 11.32 -46.32 -14.73
C ILE A 7 11.57 -44.97 -15.39
N TYR A 8 11.48 -44.88 -16.72
CA TYR A 8 11.61 -43.60 -17.43
C TYR A 8 10.48 -42.62 -17.06
N SER A 9 9.26 -43.12 -16.83
CA SER A 9 8.13 -42.30 -16.36
C SER A 9 8.38 -41.72 -14.96
N MET A 10 8.88 -42.52 -14.01
CA MET A 10 9.22 -42.08 -12.66
C MET A 10 10.43 -41.13 -12.64
N GLN A 11 11.43 -41.38 -13.49
CA GLN A 11 12.58 -40.49 -13.65
C GLN A 11 12.18 -39.12 -14.22
N SER A 12 11.27 -39.10 -15.21
CA SER A 12 10.74 -37.85 -15.77
C SER A 12 9.98 -37.05 -14.71
N LEU A 13 9.14 -37.71 -13.91
CA LEU A 13 8.40 -37.06 -12.82
C LEU A 13 9.36 -36.42 -11.80
N LEU A 14 10.43 -37.14 -11.44
CA LEU A 14 11.43 -36.67 -10.47
C LEU A 14 12.24 -35.47 -11.02
N LEU A 15 12.52 -35.44 -12.32
CA LEU A 15 13.14 -34.28 -12.99
C LEU A 15 12.22 -33.06 -13.02
N VAL A 16 10.91 -33.26 -13.23
CA VAL A 16 9.92 -32.19 -13.16
C VAL A 16 9.87 -31.59 -11.75
N PHE A 17 9.80 -32.42 -10.71
CA PHE A 17 9.83 -31.94 -9.32
C PHE A 17 11.12 -31.20 -8.97
N LEU A 18 12.28 -31.70 -9.42
CA LEU A 18 13.58 -31.04 -9.22
C LEU A 18 13.67 -29.64 -9.83
N VAL A 19 13.00 -29.41 -10.96
CA VAL A 19 12.99 -28.11 -11.65
C VAL A 19 11.87 -27.19 -11.13
N TRP A 20 10.79 -27.77 -10.63
CA TRP A 20 9.59 -27.04 -10.18
C TRP A 20 9.86 -26.18 -8.93
N ASP A 21 10.50 -26.75 -7.92
CA ASP A 21 10.78 -26.04 -6.66
C ASP A 21 11.66 -24.79 -6.82
N PRO A 22 12.81 -24.82 -7.54
CA PRO A 22 13.62 -23.63 -7.75
C PRO A 22 12.93 -22.58 -8.63
N ALA A 23 12.13 -23.00 -9.62
CA ALA A 23 11.37 -22.07 -10.46
C ALA A 23 10.34 -21.26 -9.66
N ARG A 24 9.68 -21.87 -8.67
CA ARG A 24 8.75 -21.16 -7.78
C ARG A 24 9.44 -20.17 -6.86
N LEU A 25 10.60 -20.51 -6.32
CA LEU A 25 11.39 -19.62 -5.47
C LEU A 25 11.86 -18.38 -6.25
N VAL A 26 12.35 -18.56 -7.48
CA VAL A 26 12.77 -17.44 -8.33
C VAL A 26 11.58 -16.49 -8.62
N LEU A 27 10.41 -17.03 -8.93
CA LEU A 27 9.21 -16.20 -9.16
C LEU A 27 8.77 -15.45 -7.92
N ALA A 28 8.80 -16.10 -6.74
CA ALA A 28 8.46 -15.46 -5.46
C ALA A 28 9.43 -14.32 -5.12
N ASN A 29 10.73 -14.52 -5.34
CA ASN A 29 11.74 -13.48 -5.13
C ASN A 29 11.55 -12.28 -6.06
N ILE A 30 11.22 -12.51 -7.34
CA ILE A 30 10.93 -11.42 -8.30
C ILE A 30 9.74 -10.58 -7.82
N GLN A 31 8.67 -11.24 -7.35
CA GLN A 31 7.49 -10.55 -6.84
C GLN A 31 7.77 -9.78 -5.54
N GLU A 32 8.60 -10.34 -4.66
CA GLU A 32 9.04 -9.67 -3.42
C GLU A 32 9.94 -8.46 -3.71
N ASP A 33 10.89 -8.60 -4.64
CA ASP A 33 11.77 -7.51 -5.07
C ASP A 33 10.99 -6.37 -5.73
N GLU A 34 9.94 -6.68 -6.49
CA GLU A 34 9.03 -5.68 -7.04
C GLU A 34 8.21 -4.98 -5.94
N ALA A 35 7.65 -5.72 -4.98
CA ALA A 35 6.98 -5.09 -3.85
C ALA A 35 7.92 -4.17 -3.04
N LYS A 36 9.16 -4.63 -2.81
CA LYS A 36 10.18 -3.89 -2.07
C LYS A 36 10.67 -2.66 -2.82
N ASN A 37 10.81 -2.75 -4.15
CA ASN A 37 11.17 -1.59 -4.98
C ASN A 37 10.08 -0.52 -4.90
N ASN A 38 8.81 -0.91 -4.92
CA ASN A 38 7.67 0.00 -4.90
C ASN A 38 7.63 0.73 -3.55
N ILE A 39 7.76 -0.01 -2.45
CA ILE A 39 7.85 0.56 -1.10
C ILE A 39 8.99 1.60 -1.02
N THR A 40 10.17 1.26 -1.52
CA THR A 40 11.34 2.16 -1.52
C THR A 40 11.11 3.42 -2.36
N ILE A 41 10.42 3.30 -3.48
CA ILE A 41 10.05 4.44 -4.33
C ILE A 41 9.06 5.34 -3.58
N PHE A 42 8.03 4.77 -2.96
CA PHE A 42 7.04 5.54 -2.21
C PHE A 42 7.65 6.27 -1.02
N THR A 43 8.49 5.61 -0.22
CA THR A 43 9.15 6.26 0.92
C THR A 43 10.05 7.41 0.46
N ARG A 44 10.82 7.21 -0.62
CA ARG A 44 11.64 8.28 -1.20
C ARG A 44 10.80 9.47 -1.69
N ILE A 45 9.60 9.23 -2.22
CA ILE A 45 8.68 10.32 -2.61
C ILE A 45 8.20 11.07 -1.38
N LEU A 46 7.77 10.36 -0.33
CA LEU A 46 7.31 10.98 0.92
C LEU A 46 8.41 11.82 1.58
N ASP A 47 9.64 11.30 1.65
CA ASP A 47 10.77 12.04 2.21
C ASP A 47 11.03 13.34 1.42
N ARG A 48 10.96 13.29 0.09
CA ARG A 48 11.14 14.46 -0.78
C ARG A 48 10.02 15.48 -0.69
N LEU A 49 8.81 15.08 -0.29
CA LEU A 49 7.72 16.03 -0.04
C LEU A 49 7.94 16.83 1.24
N LEU A 50 8.69 16.27 2.20
CA LEU A 50 8.98 16.91 3.48
C LEU A 50 10.29 17.71 3.45
N ASP A 51 11.21 17.38 2.54
CA ASP A 51 12.48 18.08 2.39
C ASP A 51 12.25 19.55 2.00
N GLY A 52 12.64 20.47 2.89
CA GLY A 52 12.47 21.92 2.70
C GLY A 52 11.05 22.46 2.89
N TYR A 53 10.08 21.66 3.32
CA TYR A 53 8.71 22.11 3.58
C TYR A 53 8.58 22.72 4.99
N ASP A 54 8.12 23.98 5.08
CA ASP A 54 7.83 24.66 6.35
C ASP A 54 6.31 24.84 6.55
N ASN A 55 5.72 24.01 7.41
CA ASN A 55 4.28 23.99 7.71
C ASN A 55 3.76 25.28 8.36
N ARG A 56 4.65 26.18 8.80
CA ARG A 56 4.27 27.45 9.43
C ARG A 56 3.93 28.50 8.39
N LEU A 57 4.35 28.31 7.14
CA LEU A 57 4.11 29.22 6.05
C LEU A 57 2.90 28.73 5.24
N ARG A 58 1.96 29.65 4.97
CA ARG A 58 0.86 29.37 4.06
C ARG A 58 1.40 29.30 2.62
N PRO A 59 0.85 28.42 1.75
CA PRO A 59 1.13 28.48 0.32
C PRO A 59 0.88 29.88 -0.26
N GLY A 60 1.76 30.34 -1.15
CA GLY A 60 1.64 31.65 -1.79
C GLY A 60 1.87 32.85 -0.84
N LEU A 61 2.63 32.67 0.26
CA LEU A 61 2.92 33.77 1.19
C LEU A 61 3.58 34.96 0.47
N GLY A 62 2.92 36.13 0.54
CA GLY A 62 3.39 37.36 -0.10
C GLY A 62 2.98 37.55 -1.56
N ASP A 63 2.27 36.58 -2.15
CA ASP A 63 1.75 36.64 -3.51
C ASP A 63 0.22 36.56 -3.50
N SER A 64 -0.35 35.37 -3.66
CA SER A 64 -1.78 35.14 -3.79
C SER A 64 -2.50 34.78 -2.49
N ILE A 65 -3.82 35.00 -2.48
CA ILE A 65 -4.70 34.45 -1.45
C ILE A 65 -4.85 32.93 -1.65
N THR A 66 -4.97 32.20 -0.54
CA THR A 66 -5.24 30.76 -0.59
C THR A 66 -6.74 30.53 -0.47
N GLU A 67 -7.36 29.97 -1.51
CA GLU A 67 -8.76 29.57 -1.50
C GLU A 67 -8.92 28.20 -0.83
N VAL A 68 -9.83 28.11 0.15
CA VAL A 68 -10.08 26.87 0.91
C VAL A 68 -11.48 26.37 0.61
N PHE A 69 -11.57 25.26 -0.11
CA PHE A 69 -12.84 24.59 -0.39
C PHE A 69 -13.23 23.71 0.79
N THR A 70 -14.27 24.13 1.51
CA THR A 70 -14.76 23.40 2.70
C THR A 70 -15.98 22.56 2.33
N ASN A 71 -15.99 21.30 2.77
CA ASN A 71 -17.13 20.39 2.63
C ASN A 71 -17.40 19.73 3.99
N ILE A 72 -18.64 19.86 4.48
CA ILE A 72 -19.05 19.34 5.78
C ILE A 72 -20.14 18.28 5.55
N TYR A 73 -19.88 17.07 6.03
CA TYR A 73 -20.85 15.97 6.06
C TYR A 73 -21.17 15.61 7.51
N VAL A 74 -22.43 15.76 7.92
CA VAL A 74 -22.87 15.44 9.27
C VAL A 74 -23.42 14.02 9.30
N THR A 75 -22.73 13.11 10.00
CA THR A 75 -23.18 11.72 10.15
C THR A 75 -24.42 11.62 11.05
N SER A 76 -24.47 12.40 12.13
CA SER A 76 -25.62 12.50 13.02
C SER A 76 -25.59 13.82 13.79
N PHE A 77 -26.76 14.27 14.24
CA PHE A 77 -26.88 15.37 15.17
C PHE A 77 -27.03 14.82 16.58
N GLY A 78 -26.14 15.22 17.49
CA GLY A 78 -26.26 14.92 18.91
C GLY A 78 -27.49 15.60 19.53
N PRO A 79 -27.95 15.15 20.71
CA PRO A 79 -29.06 15.81 21.40
C PRO A 79 -28.69 17.26 21.75
N VAL A 80 -29.63 18.18 21.49
CA VAL A 80 -29.50 19.61 21.81
C VAL A 80 -30.14 19.86 23.18
N SER A 81 -29.39 20.46 24.12
CA SER A 81 -29.93 20.87 25.42
C SER A 81 -30.45 22.29 25.35
N ASP A 82 -31.74 22.49 25.63
CA ASP A 82 -32.35 23.83 25.68
C ASP A 82 -31.91 24.64 26.90
N THR A 83 -31.56 23.97 28.01
CA THR A 83 -31.12 24.62 29.26
C THR A 83 -29.71 25.20 29.13
N ASP A 84 -28.82 24.44 28.49
CA ASP A 84 -27.40 24.81 28.37
C ASP A 84 -27.09 25.50 27.04
N MET A 85 -28.06 25.48 26.10
CA MET A 85 -27.93 26.00 24.73
C MET A 85 -26.72 25.44 23.98
N VAL A 86 -26.30 24.21 24.34
CA VAL A 86 -25.18 23.48 23.73
C VAL A 86 -25.60 22.05 23.43
N SER A 87 -24.99 21.46 22.40
CA SER A 87 -25.15 20.05 22.08
C SER A 87 -24.25 19.20 22.96
N PHE A 88 -24.81 18.18 23.62
CA PHE A 88 -24.00 17.21 24.37
C PHE A 88 -23.48 16.12 23.43
N SER A 89 -22.18 15.82 23.53
CA SER A 89 -21.55 14.66 22.91
C SER A 89 -21.14 13.72 24.04
N TYR A 90 -21.56 12.46 23.98
CA TYR A 90 -21.13 11.41 24.92
C TYR A 90 -19.80 10.80 24.46
#